data_AF-J2KGG8-F1
#
_entry.id   AF-J2KGG8-F1
#
_cell.length_a   1.000
_cell.length_b   1.000
_cell.length_c   1.000
_cell.angle_alpha   90.00
_cell.angle_beta   90.00
_cell.angle_gamma   90.00
#
_symmetry.space_group_name_H-M   'P 1'
#
loop_
_entity.id
_entity.type
_entity.pdbx_description
1 polymer ?
#
loop_
_entity_poly.entity_id
_entity_poly.type
_entity_poly.pdbx_seq_one_letter_code
_entity_poly.pdbx_strand_id
1 'polypeptide(L)'
;MRPKADIWKPSQPSLYLMLKLRPHLLIGRGLVIAVLTLGSNLLSHAGSKEEREVLAIAKAERTAFIAGFEGALKSWCMSKKQSCASEVLVRPNSMSVPPPYDQLRVDFMSNLNGKAEIGRFHQPAPASRFKPHEVKFSDRMRIALHPFVWDRVQIRANGVPKQIEPLTAWAIRWIDLGDANAVATGKEQTVIHSVVYPSVEKGRWQTEIDLGTAPSEAVVDLLKALDQMGLTHIEMGTF
;
A
#
# COMPACT_ATOMS: atom_id res chain seq x y z
N MET A 1 8.71 61.41 8.29
CA MET A 1 8.69 60.91 9.69
C MET A 1 8.29 59.45 9.68
N ARG A 2 9.21 58.54 10.06
CA ARG A 2 8.98 57.10 10.18
C ARG A 2 8.78 56.75 11.67
N PRO A 3 7.90 55.81 12.05
CA PRO A 3 7.85 55.32 13.43
C PRO A 3 8.96 54.27 13.65
N LYS A 4 9.63 54.37 14.80
CA LYS A 4 10.64 53.43 15.30
C LYS A 4 9.97 52.21 15.93
N ALA A 5 10.60 51.05 15.71
CA ALA A 5 10.25 49.76 16.26
C ALA A 5 10.75 49.62 17.71
N ASP A 6 9.92 49.10 18.59
CA ASP A 6 10.29 48.69 19.94
C ASP A 6 10.71 47.22 19.97
N ILE A 7 11.87 47.01 20.60
CA ILE A 7 12.60 45.76 20.74
C ILE A 7 12.09 45.06 22.00
N TRP A 8 11.53 43.85 21.85
CA TRP A 8 11.14 43.00 22.97
C TRP A 8 12.22 41.93 23.22
N LYS A 9 12.71 41.85 24.46
CA LYS A 9 13.51 40.74 25.02
C LYS A 9 12.73 40.14 26.19
N PRO A 10 12.82 38.81 26.38
CA PRO A 10 12.94 38.31 27.76
C PRO A 10 14.07 37.28 27.96
N SER A 11 14.77 37.55 29.06
CA SER A 11 15.49 36.72 30.02
C SER A 11 15.47 35.17 29.92
N GLN A 12 16.68 34.62 30.03
CA GLN A 12 16.99 33.25 30.51
C GLN A 12 16.69 33.09 32.00
N PRO A 13 16.52 31.84 32.46
CA PRO A 13 17.32 31.39 33.60
C PRO A 13 17.99 30.02 33.41
N SER A 14 19.22 29.96 33.92
CA SER A 14 20.00 28.76 34.23
C SER A 14 19.45 28.08 35.49
N LEU A 15 19.42 26.75 35.56
CA LEU A 15 20.09 26.01 36.63
C LEU A 15 20.13 24.49 36.38
N TYR A 16 21.30 23.94 36.69
CA TYR A 16 21.61 22.53 36.89
C TYR A 16 20.60 21.79 37.79
N LEU A 17 20.22 20.56 37.41
CA LEU A 17 19.79 19.55 38.37
C LEU A 17 20.38 18.19 38.02
N MET A 18 21.25 17.71 38.91
CA MET A 18 21.75 16.34 38.97
C MET A 18 20.59 15.36 39.21
N LEU A 19 20.45 14.34 38.36
CA LEU A 19 19.64 13.16 38.68
C LEU A 19 20.55 11.99 39.06
N LYS A 20 20.44 11.61 40.34
CA LYS A 20 21.03 10.42 40.96
C LYS A 20 20.35 9.17 40.43
N LEU A 21 21.15 8.23 39.93
CA LEU A 21 20.78 6.82 39.77
C LEU A 21 20.70 6.14 41.13
N ARG A 22 19.58 5.47 41.45
CA ARG A 22 19.57 4.21 42.21
C ARG A 22 18.37 3.32 41.80
N PRO A 23 18.54 1.98 41.83
CA PRO A 23 17.57 1.02 41.30
C PRO A 23 16.62 0.51 42.39
N HIS A 24 15.38 0.21 42.04
CA HIS A 24 14.59 -0.78 42.78
C HIS A 24 13.62 -1.52 41.84
N LEU A 25 13.79 -2.84 41.85
CA LEU A 25 12.82 -3.88 41.52
C LEU A 25 11.38 -3.47 41.84
N LEU A 26 10.46 -3.65 40.90
CA LEU A 26 9.11 -4.08 41.21
C LEU A 26 8.66 -5.14 40.20
N ILE A 27 8.37 -6.29 40.80
CA ILE A 27 7.83 -7.51 40.22
C ILE A 27 6.37 -7.28 39.80
N GLY A 28 5.99 -7.89 38.68
CA GLY A 28 4.63 -8.41 38.50
C GLY A 28 3.68 -7.54 37.68
N ARG A 29 3.48 -7.93 36.43
CA ARG A 29 2.14 -8.22 35.88
C ARG A 29 2.29 -8.91 34.53
N GLY A 30 1.64 -10.06 34.41
CA GLY A 30 1.69 -10.92 33.25
C GLY A 30 1.33 -10.19 31.97
N LEU A 31 2.17 -10.38 30.96
CA LEU A 31 1.76 -10.27 29.58
C LEU A 31 2.02 -11.64 28.97
N VAL A 32 0.98 -12.47 28.94
CA VAL A 32 0.94 -13.61 28.04
C VAL A 32 0.88 -13.01 26.64
N ILE A 33 2.03 -12.83 26.02
CA ILE A 33 2.08 -12.60 24.57
C ILE A 33 1.71 -13.95 23.97
N ALA A 34 0.43 -14.10 23.64
CA ALA A 34 0.00 -15.11 22.69
C ALA A 34 0.59 -14.71 21.34
N VAL A 35 1.84 -15.10 21.09
CA VAL A 35 2.37 -15.19 19.74
C VAL A 35 1.55 -16.28 19.08
N LEU A 36 0.51 -15.89 18.34
CA LEU A 36 -0.10 -16.75 17.35
C LEU A 36 0.96 -17.00 16.29
N THR A 37 1.77 -18.02 16.53
CA THR A 37 2.54 -18.70 15.49
C THR A 37 1.51 -19.24 14.50
N LEU A 38 1.23 -18.45 13.47
CA LEU A 38 0.69 -18.97 12.22
C LEU A 38 1.74 -19.94 11.70
N GLY A 39 1.62 -21.19 12.13
CA GLY A 39 2.41 -22.30 11.64
C GLY A 39 2.36 -22.27 10.13
N SER A 40 3.54 -22.09 9.55
CA SER A 40 3.78 -22.14 8.13
C SER A 40 3.46 -23.56 7.66
N ASN A 41 2.20 -23.81 7.31
CA ASN A 41 1.83 -24.94 6.48
C ASN A 41 2.39 -24.68 5.08
N LEU A 42 3.68 -25.01 4.91
CA LEU A 42 4.31 -25.30 3.64
C LEU A 42 3.70 -26.59 3.08
N LEU A 43 2.42 -26.52 2.71
CA LEU A 43 1.82 -27.39 1.71
C LEU A 43 1.71 -26.53 0.47
N SER A 44 2.49 -26.86 -0.55
CA SER A 44 2.30 -26.36 -1.90
C SER A 44 0.94 -26.83 -2.42
N HIS A 45 -0.14 -26.18 -1.97
CA HIS A 45 -1.40 -26.22 -2.68
C HIS A 45 -1.16 -25.45 -3.96
N ALA A 46 -0.93 -26.16 -5.06
CA ALA A 46 -1.19 -25.59 -6.37
C ALA A 46 -2.63 -25.06 -6.30
N GLY A 47 -2.78 -23.74 -6.28
CA GLY A 47 -4.07 -23.05 -6.09
C GLY A 47 -5.14 -23.60 -7.04
N SER A 48 -6.42 -23.30 -6.78
CA SER A 48 -7.50 -23.74 -7.67
C SER A 48 -7.24 -23.34 -9.12
N LYS A 49 -7.92 -23.98 -10.09
CA LYS A 49 -7.77 -23.60 -11.51
C LYS A 49 -8.03 -22.10 -11.70
N GLU A 50 -9.01 -21.59 -10.96
CA GLU A 50 -9.48 -20.21 -10.93
C GLU A 50 -8.45 -19.27 -10.30
N GLU A 51 -7.82 -19.66 -9.18
CA GLU A 51 -6.70 -18.90 -8.60
C GLU A 51 -5.52 -18.82 -9.57
N ARG A 52 -5.19 -19.91 -10.26
CA ARG A 52 -4.09 -19.94 -11.25
C ARG A 52 -4.38 -19.04 -12.45
N GLU A 53 -5.63 -18.96 -12.88
CA GLU A 53 -6.06 -18.08 -13.97
C GLU A 53 -5.89 -16.60 -13.59
N VAL A 54 -6.40 -16.20 -12.43
CA VAL A 54 -6.21 -14.83 -11.92
C VAL A 54 -4.72 -14.52 -11.75
N LEU A 55 -3.96 -15.45 -11.17
CA LEU A 55 -2.53 -15.27 -10.96
C LEU A 55 -1.77 -15.10 -12.27
N ALA A 56 -2.15 -15.81 -13.33
CA ALA A 56 -1.52 -15.69 -14.64
C ALA A 56 -1.72 -14.29 -15.24
N ILE A 57 -2.95 -13.75 -15.15
CA ILE A 57 -3.25 -12.38 -15.61
C ILE A 57 -2.51 -11.35 -14.75
N ALA A 58 -2.54 -11.49 -13.43
CA ALA A 58 -1.81 -10.63 -12.50
C ALA A 58 -0.30 -10.63 -12.80
N LYS A 59 0.29 -11.80 -13.06
CA LYS A 59 1.71 -11.92 -13.41
C LYS A 59 2.04 -11.20 -14.72
N ALA A 60 1.18 -11.29 -15.73
CA ALA A 60 1.37 -10.59 -17.00
C ALA A 60 1.32 -9.06 -16.82
N GLU A 61 0.32 -8.55 -16.09
CA GLU A 61 0.21 -7.11 -15.79
C GLU A 61 1.39 -6.61 -14.98
N ARG A 62 1.75 -7.31 -13.89
CA ARG A 62 2.92 -6.97 -13.08
C ARG A 62 4.20 -6.91 -13.91
N THR A 63 4.41 -7.89 -14.78
CA THR A 63 5.62 -7.94 -15.62
C THR A 63 5.73 -6.71 -16.51
N ALA A 64 4.63 -6.28 -17.13
CA ALA A 64 4.59 -5.09 -17.95
C ALA A 64 4.78 -3.81 -17.11
N PHE A 65 4.15 -3.74 -15.94
CA PHE A 65 4.31 -2.63 -15.01
C PHE A 65 5.75 -2.47 -14.57
N ILE A 66 6.38 -3.53 -14.06
CA ILE A 66 7.77 -3.51 -13.57
C ILE A 66 8.74 -3.06 -14.67
N ALA A 67 8.61 -3.60 -15.88
CA ALA A 67 9.48 -3.21 -16.99
C ALA A 67 9.39 -1.70 -17.31
N GLY A 68 8.18 -1.13 -17.26
CA GLY A 68 7.98 0.31 -17.44
C GLY A 68 8.46 1.14 -16.24
N PHE A 69 8.17 0.68 -15.03
CA PHE A 69 8.53 1.32 -13.77
C PHE A 69 10.04 1.43 -13.62
N GLU A 70 10.81 0.36 -13.86
CA GLU A 70 12.27 0.37 -13.80
C GLU A 70 12.88 1.35 -14.82
N GLY A 71 12.34 1.39 -16.03
CA GLY A 71 12.76 2.33 -17.07
C GLY A 71 12.50 3.79 -16.68
N ALA A 72 11.32 4.05 -16.10
CA ALA A 72 10.93 5.36 -15.58
C ALA A 72 11.79 5.78 -14.39
N LEU A 73 12.03 4.89 -13.43
CA LEU A 73 12.89 5.11 -12.27
C LEU A 73 14.31 5.47 -12.69
N LYS A 74 14.91 4.68 -13.59
CA LYS A 74 16.25 4.95 -14.13
C LYS A 74 16.33 6.34 -14.77
N SER A 75 15.37 6.66 -15.62
CA SER A 75 15.30 7.95 -16.32
C SER A 75 15.12 9.11 -15.34
N TRP A 76 14.24 8.95 -14.34
CA TRP A 76 14.02 9.92 -13.28
C TRP A 76 15.30 10.17 -12.48
N CYS A 77 15.93 9.10 -11.97
CA CYS A 77 17.18 9.20 -11.21
C CYS A 77 18.31 9.87 -12.00
N MET A 78 18.45 9.58 -13.29
CA MET A 78 19.40 10.27 -14.16
C MET A 78 19.09 11.77 -14.25
N SER A 79 17.81 12.14 -14.45
CA SER A 79 17.39 13.56 -14.49
C SER A 79 17.63 14.29 -13.17
N LYS A 80 17.64 13.55 -12.05
CA LYS A 80 17.86 14.06 -10.69
C LYS A 80 19.29 13.90 -10.20
N LYS A 81 20.28 13.71 -11.08
CA LYS A 81 21.71 13.55 -10.73
C LYS A 81 21.95 12.47 -9.67
N GLN A 82 21.22 11.36 -9.74
CA GLN A 82 21.23 10.26 -8.78
C GLN A 82 20.73 10.61 -7.36
N SER A 83 20.22 11.83 -7.15
CA SER A 83 19.53 12.22 -5.91
C SER A 83 18.05 11.82 -5.98
N CYS A 84 17.78 10.51 -5.99
CA CYS A 84 16.43 9.96 -6.06
C CYS A 84 16.22 8.85 -5.02
N ALA A 85 14.96 8.62 -4.65
CA ALA A 85 14.48 7.47 -3.92
C ALA A 85 13.24 6.92 -4.62
N SER A 86 12.92 5.64 -4.41
CA SER A 86 11.72 5.01 -4.92
C SER A 86 10.86 4.45 -3.80
N GLU A 87 9.56 4.40 -4.03
CA GLU A 87 8.57 3.78 -3.15
C GLU A 87 8.61 4.31 -1.71
N VAL A 88 8.82 5.62 -1.56
CA VAL A 88 8.91 6.26 -0.23
C VAL A 88 7.53 6.30 0.40
N LEU A 89 7.39 5.71 1.58
CA LEU A 89 6.15 5.76 2.35
C LEU A 89 5.92 7.18 2.86
N VAL A 90 4.77 7.75 2.51
CA VAL A 90 4.35 9.09 2.93
C VAL A 90 2.93 9.06 3.50
N ARG A 91 2.70 9.95 4.46
CA ARG A 91 1.38 10.22 5.03
C ARG A 91 1.04 11.69 4.79
N PRO A 92 0.15 12.02 3.85
CA PRO A 92 -0.31 13.39 3.68
C PRO A 92 -0.97 13.91 4.96
N ASN A 93 -0.72 15.17 5.29
CA ASN A 93 -1.40 15.83 6.40
C ASN A 93 -2.91 15.95 6.11
N SER A 94 -3.72 15.92 7.16
CA SER A 94 -5.17 16.20 7.09
C SER A 94 -6.03 15.21 6.31
N MET A 95 -5.55 13.98 6.08
CA MET A 95 -6.40 12.90 5.59
C MET A 95 -7.44 12.53 6.66
N SER A 96 -8.71 12.43 6.28
CA SER A 96 -9.83 12.09 7.18
C SER A 96 -10.13 10.59 7.26
N VAL A 97 -9.36 9.76 6.55
CA VAL A 97 -9.52 8.31 6.50
C VAL A 97 -8.56 7.63 7.48
N PRO A 98 -8.91 6.46 8.03
CA PRO A 98 -8.03 5.74 8.95
C PRO A 98 -6.84 5.09 8.23
N PRO A 99 -5.75 4.78 8.94
CA PRO A 99 -4.71 3.87 8.43
C PRO A 99 -5.28 2.50 8.03
N PRO A 100 -4.70 1.83 7.02
CA PRO A 100 -3.56 2.26 6.19
C PRO A 100 -3.96 3.19 5.03
N TYR A 101 -5.24 3.54 4.89
CA TYR A 101 -5.78 4.24 3.73
C TYR A 101 -5.38 5.72 3.64
N ASP A 102 -4.78 6.26 4.70
CA ASP A 102 -4.18 7.60 4.73
C ASP A 102 -2.70 7.62 4.34
N GLN A 103 -2.16 6.48 3.90
CA GLN A 103 -0.77 6.34 3.51
C GLN A 103 -0.65 5.89 2.05
N LEU A 104 0.40 6.36 1.41
CA LEU A 104 0.78 5.91 0.07
C LEU A 104 2.30 5.80 -0.02
N ARG A 105 2.78 4.95 -0.93
CA ARG A 105 4.17 4.98 -1.38
C ARG A 105 4.25 5.78 -2.66
N VAL A 106 5.09 6.81 -2.68
CA VAL A 106 5.35 7.56 -3.90
C VAL A 106 6.36 6.82 -4.74
N ASP A 107 6.07 6.64 -6.02
CA ASP A 107 6.89 5.89 -6.97
C ASP A 107 8.32 6.39 -6.96
N PHE A 108 8.49 7.71 -7.16
CA PHE A 108 9.78 8.39 -7.23
C PHE A 108 9.76 9.65 -6.37
N MET A 109 10.83 9.88 -5.63
CA MET A 109 11.04 11.11 -4.87
C MET A 109 12.45 11.64 -5.11
N SER A 110 12.62 12.96 -5.13
CA SER A 110 13.91 13.62 -5.14
C SER A 110 13.89 14.80 -4.19
N ASN A 111 15.04 15.09 -3.58
CA ASN A 111 15.27 16.33 -2.83
C ASN A 111 16.47 17.12 -3.41
N LEU A 112 16.66 17.04 -4.73
CA LEU A 112 17.76 17.74 -5.38
C LEU A 112 17.62 19.25 -5.15
N ASN A 113 18.71 19.90 -4.70
CA ASN A 113 18.75 21.32 -4.35
C ASN A 113 17.77 21.75 -3.23
N GLY A 114 17.38 20.83 -2.35
CA GLY A 114 16.47 21.13 -1.24
C GLY A 114 15.00 21.31 -1.65
N LYS A 115 14.65 20.95 -2.89
CA LYS A 115 13.28 20.94 -3.38
C LYS A 115 12.78 19.50 -3.47
N ALA A 116 11.75 19.19 -2.69
CA ALA A 116 11.04 17.92 -2.81
C ALA A 116 10.27 17.87 -4.14
N GLU A 117 10.53 16.85 -4.94
CA GLU A 117 9.82 16.55 -6.18
C GLU A 117 9.36 15.09 -6.15
N ILE A 118 8.14 14.85 -6.63
CA ILE A 118 7.52 13.53 -6.70
C ILE A 118 7.28 13.20 -8.17
N GLY A 119 7.63 11.99 -8.58
CA GLY A 119 7.26 11.40 -9.86
C GLY A 119 6.32 10.24 -9.64
N ARG A 120 5.45 9.99 -10.63
CA ARG A 120 4.57 8.83 -10.71
C ARG A 120 4.77 8.14 -12.05
N PHE A 121 4.68 6.83 -12.05
CA PHE A 121 4.61 6.00 -13.24
C PHE A 121 3.16 5.57 -13.45
N HIS A 122 2.72 5.62 -14.70
CA HIS A 122 1.40 5.15 -15.08
C HIS A 122 1.56 4.10 -16.16
N GLN A 123 1.01 2.92 -15.94
CA GLN A 123 0.99 1.91 -16.98
C GLN A 123 0.00 2.36 -18.06
N PRO A 124 0.44 2.48 -19.33
CA PRO A 124 -0.37 3.13 -20.37
C PRO A 124 -1.58 2.29 -20.80
N ALA A 125 -1.47 0.96 -20.75
CA ALA A 125 -2.53 0.04 -21.14
C ALA A 125 -2.35 -1.34 -20.49
N PRO A 126 -3.43 -2.13 -20.35
CA PRO A 126 -3.34 -3.52 -19.92
C PRO A 126 -2.42 -4.34 -20.84
N ALA A 127 -1.57 -5.17 -20.25
CA ALA A 127 -0.74 -6.12 -20.98
C ALA A 127 -1.56 -7.29 -21.54
N SER A 128 -2.54 -7.73 -20.77
CA SER A 128 -3.45 -8.82 -21.08
C SER A 128 -4.71 -8.27 -21.74
N ARG A 129 -4.89 -8.60 -23.02
CA ARG A 129 -6.11 -8.27 -23.75
C ARG A 129 -7.03 -9.48 -23.76
N PHE A 130 -8.09 -9.44 -22.96
CA PHE A 130 -9.09 -10.49 -22.91
C PHE A 130 -10.49 -9.87 -22.85
N LYS A 131 -11.49 -10.63 -23.29
CA LYS A 131 -12.89 -10.23 -23.08
C LYS A 131 -13.24 -10.42 -21.61
N PRO A 132 -13.99 -9.50 -21.00
CA PRO A 132 -14.47 -9.69 -19.65
C PRO A 132 -15.17 -11.03 -19.49
N HIS A 133 -14.87 -11.75 -18.43
CA HIS A 133 -15.45 -13.06 -18.15
C HIS A 133 -15.55 -13.31 -16.65
N GLU A 134 -16.41 -14.25 -16.28
CA GLU A 134 -16.58 -14.63 -14.89
C GLU A 134 -15.63 -15.76 -14.47
N VAL A 135 -15.05 -15.61 -13.29
CA VAL A 135 -14.26 -16.62 -12.59
C VAL A 135 -14.98 -16.98 -11.29
N LYS A 136 -15.27 -18.27 -11.07
CA LYS A 136 -15.81 -18.76 -9.79
C LYS A 136 -14.66 -18.92 -8.78
N PHE A 137 -14.24 -17.82 -8.16
CA PHE A 137 -13.07 -17.80 -7.28
C PHE A 137 -13.23 -18.68 -6.03
N SER A 138 -14.43 -18.71 -5.45
CA SER A 138 -14.78 -19.61 -4.35
C SER A 138 -16.21 -20.12 -4.50
N ASP A 139 -16.67 -20.96 -3.57
CA ASP A 139 -18.07 -21.42 -3.58
C ASP A 139 -19.08 -20.28 -3.37
N ARG A 140 -18.65 -19.14 -2.84
CA ARG A 140 -19.51 -17.99 -2.55
C ARG A 140 -19.24 -16.77 -3.43
N MET A 141 -18.01 -16.65 -3.96
CA MET A 141 -17.59 -15.45 -4.68
C MET A 141 -17.34 -15.72 -6.17
N ARG A 142 -18.01 -14.93 -7.01
CA ARG A 142 -17.76 -14.80 -8.45
C ARG A 142 -17.08 -13.47 -8.73
N ILE A 143 -16.14 -13.47 -9.66
CA ILE A 143 -15.39 -12.31 -10.11
C ILE A 143 -15.67 -12.11 -11.58
N ALA A 144 -16.27 -10.99 -11.96
CA ALA A 144 -16.23 -10.50 -13.32
C ALA A 144 -14.86 -9.83 -13.52
N LEU A 145 -13.95 -10.53 -14.21
CA LEU A 145 -12.61 -10.04 -14.47
C LEU A 145 -12.60 -9.28 -15.79
N HIS A 146 -12.15 -8.03 -15.75
CA HIS A 146 -11.95 -7.15 -16.89
C HIS A 146 -10.44 -6.88 -17.07
N PRO A 147 -9.98 -6.48 -18.27
CA PRO A 147 -8.63 -5.94 -18.42
C PRO A 147 -8.37 -4.80 -17.42
N PHE A 148 -7.17 -4.78 -16.85
CA PHE A 148 -6.76 -3.77 -15.88
C PHE A 148 -5.29 -3.40 -16.09
N VAL A 149 -4.90 -2.23 -15.58
CA VAL A 149 -3.50 -1.85 -15.40
C VAL A 149 -3.10 -2.00 -13.94
N TRP A 150 -1.84 -2.31 -13.70
CA TRP A 150 -1.34 -2.68 -12.37
C TRP A 150 -1.40 -1.51 -11.35
N ASP A 151 -1.20 -0.27 -11.80
CA ASP A 151 -1.23 0.94 -10.96
C ASP A 151 -2.64 1.48 -10.69
N ARG A 152 -3.68 0.85 -11.26
CA ARG A 152 -5.06 1.34 -11.15
C ARG A 152 -6.07 0.20 -11.27
N VAL A 153 -6.02 -0.70 -10.30
CA VAL A 153 -7.00 -1.78 -10.16
C VAL A 153 -8.21 -1.26 -9.41
N GLN A 154 -9.35 -1.22 -10.08
CA GLN A 154 -10.63 -0.87 -9.48
C GLN A 154 -11.40 -2.13 -9.13
N ILE A 155 -11.91 -2.18 -7.90
CA ILE A 155 -12.82 -3.22 -7.44
C ILE A 155 -14.18 -2.58 -7.22
N ARG A 156 -15.22 -3.18 -7.79
CA ARG A 156 -16.62 -2.82 -7.55
C ARG A 156 -17.36 -4.06 -7.09
N ALA A 157 -18.30 -3.91 -6.16
CA ALA A 157 -19.11 -5.02 -5.69
C ALA A 157 -20.57 -4.62 -5.55
N ASN A 158 -21.45 -5.59 -5.78
CA ASN A 158 -22.86 -5.44 -5.46
C ASN A 158 -23.04 -5.63 -3.96
N GLY A 159 -23.71 -4.68 -3.31
CA GLY A 159 -23.91 -4.68 -1.86
C GLY A 159 -22.71 -4.11 -1.11
N VAL A 160 -22.88 -3.99 0.21
CA VAL A 160 -21.90 -3.43 1.13
C VAL A 160 -21.39 -4.57 2.02
N PRO A 161 -20.08 -4.75 2.16
CA PRO A 161 -19.53 -5.78 3.04
C PRO A 161 -19.90 -5.51 4.50
N LYS A 162 -20.01 -6.57 5.31
CA LYS A 162 -20.35 -6.43 6.73
C LYS A 162 -19.19 -5.92 7.58
N GLN A 163 -17.97 -6.07 7.08
CA GLN A 163 -16.72 -5.81 7.79
C GLN A 163 -15.64 -5.41 6.77
N ILE A 164 -14.71 -4.54 7.17
CA ILE A 164 -13.62 -4.01 6.30
C ILE A 164 -12.24 -4.56 6.71
N GLU A 165 -12.17 -5.15 7.89
CA GLU A 165 -10.96 -5.60 8.58
C GLU A 165 -10.09 -6.53 7.73
N PRO A 166 -10.63 -7.48 6.93
CA PRO A 166 -9.80 -8.29 6.04
C PRO A 166 -9.04 -7.46 4.99
N LEU A 167 -9.71 -6.47 4.35
CA LEU A 167 -9.05 -5.56 3.41
C LEU A 167 -8.03 -4.67 4.11
N THR A 168 -8.35 -4.20 5.32
CA THR A 168 -7.41 -3.41 6.13
C THR A 168 -6.15 -4.22 6.46
N ALA A 169 -6.30 -5.48 6.89
CA ALA A 169 -5.18 -6.37 7.18
C ALA A 169 -4.34 -6.67 5.93
N TRP A 170 -5.00 -6.91 4.79
CA TRP A 170 -4.33 -7.06 3.50
C TRP A 170 -3.52 -5.81 3.13
N ALA A 171 -4.11 -4.62 3.25
CA ALA A 171 -3.47 -3.35 2.92
C ALA A 171 -2.28 -3.05 3.86
N ILE A 172 -2.41 -3.29 5.17
CA ILE A 172 -1.30 -3.12 6.14
C ILE A 172 -0.10 -3.99 5.76
N ARG A 173 -0.36 -5.26 5.41
CA ARG A 173 0.69 -6.20 5.02
C ARG A 173 1.41 -5.73 3.76
N TRP A 174 0.66 -5.36 2.73
CA TRP A 174 1.23 -5.11 1.41
C TRP A 174 1.73 -3.68 1.21
N ILE A 175 1.22 -2.68 1.93
CA ILE A 175 1.86 -1.35 1.99
C ILE A 175 3.16 -1.44 2.77
N ASP A 176 3.29 -2.42 3.67
CA ASP A 176 4.40 -2.51 4.61
C ASP A 176 4.51 -1.22 5.45
N LEU A 177 3.50 -0.98 6.29
CA LEU A 177 3.42 0.21 7.14
C LEU A 177 4.61 0.37 8.10
N GLY A 178 5.26 -0.74 8.45
CA GLY A 178 6.45 -0.74 9.29
C GLY A 178 7.72 -0.38 8.54
N ASP A 179 7.64 -0.23 7.21
CA ASP A 179 8.76 -0.03 6.30
C ASP A 179 9.87 -1.08 6.48
N ALA A 180 9.47 -2.32 6.79
CA ALA A 180 10.38 -3.43 7.05
C ALA A 180 11.15 -3.88 5.80
N ASN A 181 10.59 -3.64 4.62
CA ASN A 181 11.17 -3.93 3.31
C ASN A 181 11.91 -2.73 2.72
N ALA A 182 12.28 -1.72 3.52
CA ALA A 182 13.11 -0.63 3.04
C ALA A 182 14.44 -1.18 2.47
N VAL A 183 14.55 -1.19 1.15
CA VAL A 183 15.75 -1.68 0.43
C VAL A 183 16.68 -0.54 0.06
N ALA A 184 17.95 -0.89 -0.15
CA ALA A 184 18.93 0.03 -0.74
C ALA A 184 18.46 0.55 -2.11
N THR A 185 18.88 1.77 -2.45
CA THR A 185 18.51 2.49 -3.67
C THR A 185 18.57 1.60 -4.92
N GLY A 186 17.47 1.52 -5.67
CA GLY A 186 17.41 0.83 -6.96
C GLY A 186 16.94 -0.63 -6.94
N LYS A 187 16.34 -1.10 -5.84
CA LYS A 187 15.61 -2.38 -5.79
C LYS A 187 14.12 -2.16 -5.52
N GLU A 188 13.29 -3.06 -6.02
CA GLU A 188 11.86 -3.14 -5.69
C GLU A 188 11.67 -3.48 -4.19
N GLN A 189 10.75 -2.79 -3.52
CA GLN A 189 10.39 -3.07 -2.13
C GLN A 189 9.32 -4.17 -2.00
N THR A 190 8.72 -4.60 -3.12
CA THR A 190 7.67 -5.63 -3.17
C THR A 190 6.39 -5.24 -2.42
N VAL A 191 5.97 -3.98 -2.60
CA VAL A 191 4.90 -3.30 -1.86
C VAL A 191 3.83 -2.75 -2.80
N ILE A 192 2.59 -2.63 -2.30
CA ILE A 192 1.56 -1.84 -2.99
C ILE A 192 1.79 -0.36 -2.70
N HIS A 193 1.39 0.51 -3.62
CA HIS A 193 1.58 1.95 -3.47
C HIS A 193 0.41 2.61 -2.76
N SER A 194 -0.82 2.15 -2.96
CA SER A 194 -1.95 2.70 -2.21
C SER A 194 -3.21 1.84 -2.28
N VAL A 195 -4.12 2.11 -1.34
CA VAL A 195 -5.49 1.61 -1.34
C VAL A 195 -6.40 2.78 -1.02
N VAL A 196 -7.31 3.12 -1.92
CA VAL A 196 -8.31 4.17 -1.69
C VAL A 196 -9.31 3.66 -0.65
N TYR A 197 -9.58 4.45 0.39
CA TYR A 197 -10.59 4.10 1.39
C TYR A 197 -11.93 3.78 0.71
N PRO A 198 -12.52 2.60 0.94
CA PRO A 198 -13.69 2.19 0.20
C PRO A 198 -14.87 3.15 0.37
N SER A 199 -15.63 3.33 -0.70
CA SER A 199 -16.85 4.13 -0.71
C SER A 199 -18.05 3.31 -1.17
N VAL A 200 -19.25 3.80 -0.88
CA VAL A 200 -20.49 3.22 -1.39
C VAL A 200 -21.20 4.28 -2.22
N GLU A 201 -21.37 4.01 -3.51
CA GLU A 201 -22.08 4.89 -4.44
C GLU A 201 -23.20 4.11 -5.11
N LYS A 202 -24.44 4.64 -5.06
CA LYS A 202 -25.63 4.01 -5.66
C LYS A 202 -25.81 2.53 -5.27
N GLY A 203 -25.49 2.21 -4.01
CA GLY A 203 -25.60 0.85 -3.47
C GLY A 203 -24.47 -0.11 -3.89
N ARG A 204 -23.44 0.39 -4.57
CA ARG A 204 -22.26 -0.38 -4.98
C ARG A 204 -21.06 0.02 -4.13
N TRP A 205 -20.41 -0.98 -3.54
CA TRP A 205 -19.15 -0.79 -2.84
C TRP A 205 -18.01 -0.70 -3.86
N GLN A 206 -17.06 0.22 -3.66
CA GLN A 206 -15.92 0.38 -4.55
C GLN A 206 -14.65 0.82 -3.82
N THR A 207 -13.51 0.39 -4.36
CA THR A 207 -12.16 0.83 -3.95
C THR A 207 -11.23 0.78 -5.18
N GLU A 208 -10.12 1.48 -5.09
CA GLU A 208 -9.06 1.48 -6.10
C GLU A 208 -7.73 1.17 -5.41
N ILE A 209 -6.90 0.38 -6.08
CA ILE A 209 -5.62 -0.11 -5.59
C ILE A 209 -4.57 0.20 -6.64
N ASP A 210 -3.48 0.80 -6.17
CA ASP A 210 -2.22 0.85 -6.91
C ASP A 210 -1.32 -0.26 -6.38
N LEU A 211 -1.14 -1.32 -7.17
CA LEU A 211 -0.43 -2.52 -6.73
C LEU A 211 1.10 -2.33 -6.65
N GLY A 212 1.64 -1.20 -7.11
CA GLY A 212 3.06 -0.88 -6.99
C GLY A 212 3.99 -2.00 -7.45
N THR A 213 5.06 -2.27 -6.71
CA THR A 213 5.98 -3.39 -7.01
C THR A 213 5.58 -4.71 -6.35
N ALA A 214 4.40 -4.78 -5.71
CA ALA A 214 3.93 -5.98 -5.02
C ALA A 214 3.95 -7.21 -5.95
N PRO A 215 4.23 -8.42 -5.41
CA PRO A 215 4.20 -9.65 -6.19
C PRO A 215 2.79 -9.96 -6.68
N SER A 216 2.67 -10.80 -7.72
CA SER A 216 1.38 -11.15 -8.33
C SER A 216 0.39 -11.80 -7.35
N GLU A 217 0.92 -12.47 -6.34
CA GLU A 217 0.23 -13.13 -5.25
C GLU A 217 -0.56 -12.14 -4.39
N ALA A 218 -0.18 -10.86 -4.35
CA ALA A 218 -0.94 -9.82 -3.65
C ALA A 218 -2.38 -9.69 -4.16
N VAL A 219 -2.61 -9.95 -5.45
CA VAL A 219 -3.97 -9.98 -6.04
C VAL A 219 -4.78 -11.16 -5.53
N VAL A 220 -4.19 -12.35 -5.45
CA VAL A 220 -4.90 -13.53 -4.91
C VAL A 220 -5.24 -13.33 -3.43
N ASP A 221 -4.30 -12.76 -2.67
CA ASP A 221 -4.53 -12.41 -1.27
C ASP A 221 -5.61 -11.33 -1.11
N LEU A 222 -5.70 -10.36 -2.04
CA LEU A 222 -6.76 -9.34 -2.07
C LEU A 222 -8.12 -10.01 -2.25
N LEU A 223 -8.25 -10.90 -3.23
CA LEU A 223 -9.50 -11.61 -3.50
C LEU A 223 -9.95 -12.48 -2.32
N LYS A 224 -9.00 -13.12 -1.63
CA LYS A 224 -9.28 -13.84 -0.38
C LYS A 224 -9.81 -12.91 0.72
N ALA A 225 -9.21 -11.72 0.87
CA ALA A 225 -9.71 -10.72 1.80
C ALA A 225 -11.13 -10.25 1.44
N LEU A 226 -11.43 -10.04 0.16
CA LEU A 226 -12.75 -9.66 -0.32
C LEU A 226 -13.81 -10.76 -0.08
N ASP A 227 -13.47 -12.04 -0.28
CA ASP A 227 -14.36 -13.17 0.07
C ASP A 227 -14.63 -13.21 1.59
N GLN A 228 -13.60 -12.98 2.42
CA GLN A 228 -13.74 -12.90 3.88
C GLN A 228 -14.59 -11.71 4.36
N MET A 229 -14.72 -10.66 3.56
CA MET A 229 -15.64 -9.55 3.81
C MET A 229 -17.11 -9.90 3.48
N GLY A 230 -17.34 -11.06 2.86
CA GLY A 230 -18.66 -11.55 2.47
C GLY A 230 -19.15 -11.03 1.12
N LEU A 231 -18.25 -10.51 0.27
CA LEU A 231 -18.60 -10.10 -1.08
C LEU A 231 -18.82 -11.34 -1.95
N THR A 232 -19.93 -11.37 -2.71
CA THR A 232 -20.31 -12.54 -3.51
C THR A 232 -20.16 -12.32 -5.02
N HIS A 233 -20.27 -11.07 -5.47
CA HIS A 233 -20.12 -10.68 -6.87
C HIS A 233 -19.30 -9.40 -6.92
N ILE A 234 -18.07 -9.53 -7.41
CA ILE A 234 -17.18 -8.39 -7.61
C ILE A 234 -16.82 -8.25 -9.09
N GLU A 235 -16.56 -7.02 -9.50
CA GLU A 235 -15.93 -6.66 -10.76
C GLU A 235 -14.52 -6.16 -10.44
N MET A 236 -13.51 -6.68 -11.15
CA MET A 236 -12.12 -6.25 -11.06
C MET A 236 -11.66 -5.80 -12.44
N GLY A 237 -11.16 -4.58 -12.56
CA GLY A 237 -10.80 -3.98 -13.85
C GLY A 237 -10.15 -2.61 -13.74
N THR A 238 -9.91 -1.98 -14.87
CA THR A 238 -9.72 -0.53 -14.96
C THR A 238 -10.84 0.04 -15.83
N PHE A 239 -11.68 0.92 -15.29
CA PHE A 239 -12.89 1.44 -15.94
C PHE A 239 -12.85 2.95 -16.16
#